data_AF-A0A6B3N763-F1
#
_entry.id   AF-A0A6B3N763-F1
#
_cell.length_a   1.000
_cell.length_b   1.000
_cell.length_c   1.000
_cell.angle_alpha   90.00
_cell.angle_beta   90.00
_cell.angle_gamma   90.00
#
_symmetry.space_group_name_H-M   'P 1'
#
loop_
_entity.id
_entity.type
_entity.pdbx_description
1 polymer ?
#
loop_
_entity_poly.entity_id
_entity_poly.type
_entity_poly.pdbx_seq_one_letter_code
_entity_poly.pdbx_strand_id
1 'polypeptide(L)'
;MTEENNSQTQEATPKAAKAKKAKAPKVEDKPFAEFIEADYLPALKSALAKEGINDIDVTFAKDKIQIPGLSQGSECWQVVGKWQNGARQFNLYFPEEDIKKQKAFSCGKNGAKPTTLESFMIDERKVTLDLMVFYTLQRLNAQKWLARN
;
A
#
# COMPACT_ATOMS: atom_id res chain seq x y z
N MET A 1 10.85 47.38 -26.47
CA MET A 1 10.63 46.79 -27.80
C MET A 1 11.64 45.66 -27.96
N THR A 2 11.22 44.43 -27.64
CA THR A 2 10.84 43.33 -28.58
C THR A 2 12.09 42.53 -29.00
N GLU A 3 12.29 41.30 -28.49
CA GLU A 3 11.83 40.00 -29.06
C GLU A 3 12.48 39.75 -30.44
N GLU A 4 13.25 38.68 -30.72
CA GLU A 4 12.97 37.23 -30.77
C GLU A 4 14.32 36.45 -30.80
N ASN A 5 14.52 35.31 -30.14
CA ASN A 5 14.04 33.94 -30.40
C ASN A 5 14.58 33.30 -31.72
N ASN A 6 15.32 32.18 -31.63
CA ASN A 6 14.94 30.88 -32.23
C ASN A 6 15.99 29.76 -32.05
N SER A 7 15.60 28.78 -31.23
CA SER A 7 15.74 27.32 -31.33
C SER A 7 16.89 26.64 -32.09
N GLN A 8 17.55 25.71 -31.38
CA GLN A 8 17.84 24.39 -31.93
C GLN A 8 17.18 23.30 -31.06
N THR A 9 16.28 22.58 -31.72
CA THR A 9 15.57 21.36 -31.30
C THR A 9 16.39 20.13 -31.68
N GLN A 10 16.34 19.07 -30.86
CA GLN A 10 16.33 17.63 -31.18
C GLN A 10 16.75 16.85 -29.92
N GLU A 11 16.08 15.81 -29.41
CA GLU A 11 15.14 14.85 -29.97
C GLU A 11 14.13 14.39 -28.88
N ALA A 12 12.88 14.23 -29.30
CA ALA A 12 11.78 13.73 -28.49
C ALA A 12 11.60 12.23 -28.72
N THR A 13 11.84 11.42 -27.69
CA THR A 13 11.20 10.11 -27.55
C THR A 13 9.92 10.25 -26.71
N PRO A 14 8.76 9.74 -27.15
CA PRO A 14 7.51 9.86 -26.42
C PRO A 14 7.51 8.87 -25.25
N LYS A 15 8.08 9.27 -24.11
CA LYS A 15 7.91 8.51 -22.88
C LYS A 15 6.47 8.75 -22.43
N ALA A 16 5.64 7.77 -22.78
CA ALA A 16 4.24 7.62 -22.44
C ALA A 16 3.89 8.47 -21.22
N ALA A 17 2.98 9.41 -21.44
CA ALA A 17 2.33 10.18 -20.40
C ALA A 17 1.90 9.21 -19.30
N LYS A 18 2.71 9.13 -18.23
CA LYS A 18 2.25 8.60 -16.95
C LYS A 18 1.11 9.51 -16.61
N ALA A 19 -0.10 8.98 -16.86
CA ALA A 19 -1.35 9.63 -16.58
C ALA A 19 -1.15 10.42 -15.28
N LYS A 20 -1.38 11.73 -15.36
CA LYS A 20 -1.66 12.53 -14.17
C LYS A 20 -2.76 11.75 -13.47
N LYS A 21 -2.40 10.89 -12.51
CA LYS A 21 -3.35 10.34 -11.56
C LYS A 21 -3.86 11.60 -10.89
N ALA A 22 -5.07 11.97 -11.32
CA ALA A 22 -5.82 13.09 -10.80
C ALA A 22 -5.61 13.08 -9.29
N LYS A 23 -5.35 14.27 -8.72
CA LYS A 23 -5.25 14.47 -7.28
C LYS A 23 -6.41 13.71 -6.65
N ALA A 24 -6.14 12.50 -6.14
CA ALA A 24 -7.11 11.83 -5.30
C ALA A 24 -7.24 12.79 -4.10
N PRO A 25 -8.48 13.15 -3.71
CA PRO A 25 -8.75 14.32 -2.88
C PRO A 25 -8.00 14.23 -1.55
N LYS A 26 -8.06 15.29 -0.73
CA LYS A 26 -7.64 15.22 0.69
C LYS A 26 -8.49 14.17 1.43
N VAL A 27 -8.23 12.89 1.22
CA VAL A 27 -8.91 11.79 1.92
C VAL A 27 -8.21 11.53 3.27
N GLU A 28 -6.98 12.03 3.43
CA GLU A 28 -6.21 11.99 4.68
C GLU A 28 -6.77 12.88 5.80
N ASP A 29 -7.75 13.75 5.51
CA ASP A 29 -8.46 14.55 6.53
C ASP A 29 -9.61 13.75 7.19
N LYS A 30 -10.00 12.62 6.59
CA LYS A 30 -10.98 11.71 7.19
C LYS A 30 -10.33 10.93 8.34
N PRO A 31 -11.12 10.48 9.32
CA PRO A 31 -10.62 9.57 10.35
C PRO A 31 -9.96 8.34 9.70
N PHE A 32 -8.78 7.98 10.22
CA PHE A 32 -7.93 6.91 9.70
C PHE A 32 -8.69 5.63 9.36
N ALA A 33 -9.58 5.18 10.25
CA ALA A 33 -10.38 3.98 10.06
C ALA A 33 -11.27 4.05 8.80
N GLU A 34 -11.97 5.16 8.59
CA GLU A 34 -12.82 5.35 7.41
C GLU A 34 -11.98 5.45 6.14
N PHE A 35 -10.85 6.15 6.17
CA PHE A 35 -9.95 6.22 5.02
C PHE A 35 -9.46 4.83 4.62
N ILE A 36 -9.10 4.00 5.60
CA ILE A 36 -8.63 2.64 5.33
C ILE A 36 -9.77 1.82 4.71
N GLU A 37 -10.92 1.73 5.37
CA GLU A 37 -12.03 0.90 4.90
C GLU A 37 -12.66 1.37 3.58
N ALA A 38 -12.95 2.66 3.46
CA ALA A 38 -13.73 3.20 2.35
C ALA A 38 -12.88 3.48 1.11
N ASP A 39 -11.61 3.85 1.27
CA ASP A 39 -10.77 4.30 0.17
C ASP A 39 -9.58 3.35 -0.07
N TYR A 40 -8.82 2.98 0.98
CA TYR A 40 -7.62 2.13 0.83
C TYR A 40 -7.93 0.69 0.45
N LEU A 41 -8.88 0.01 1.13
CA LEU A 41 -9.26 -1.37 0.85
C LEU A 41 -9.70 -1.57 -0.61
N PRO A 42 -10.65 -0.81 -1.16
CA PRO A 42 -11.07 -0.99 -2.56
C PRO A 42 -9.96 -0.62 -3.55
N ALA A 43 -9.16 0.42 -3.27
CA ALA A 43 -8.03 0.78 -4.12
C ALA A 43 -6.98 -0.34 -4.18
N LEU A 44 -6.68 -0.96 -3.04
CA LEU A 44 -5.75 -2.07 -2.94
C LEU A 44 -6.26 -3.30 -3.69
N LYS A 45 -7.54 -3.67 -3.51
CA LYS A 45 -8.19 -4.76 -4.26
C LYS A 45 -8.12 -4.51 -5.76
N SER A 46 -8.43 -3.30 -6.21
CA SER A 46 -8.37 -2.93 -7.64
C SER A 46 -6.94 -3.01 -8.19
N ALA A 47 -5.96 -2.57 -7.42
CA ALA A 47 -4.56 -2.59 -7.85
C ALA A 47 -4.01 -4.02 -7.90
N LEU A 48 -4.39 -4.87 -6.96
CA LEU A 48 -4.04 -6.31 -6.95
C LEU A 48 -4.71 -7.08 -8.08
N ALA A 49 -5.98 -6.77 -8.39
CA ALA A 49 -6.68 -7.36 -9.52
C ALA A 49 -5.95 -7.06 -10.85
N LYS A 50 -5.39 -5.86 -11.01
CA LYS A 50 -4.57 -5.50 -12.18
C LYS A 50 -3.27 -6.30 -12.28
N GLU A 51 -2.73 -6.75 -11.15
CA GLU A 51 -1.56 -7.62 -11.09
C GLU A 51 -1.92 -9.12 -11.23
N GLY A 52 -3.20 -9.46 -11.38
CA GLY A 52 -3.71 -10.81 -11.55
C GLY A 52 -4.20 -11.48 -10.26
N ILE A 53 -4.31 -10.74 -9.17
CA ILE A 53 -4.84 -11.23 -7.88
C ILE A 53 -6.28 -10.72 -7.71
N ASN A 54 -7.25 -11.50 -8.18
CA ASN A 54 -8.68 -11.13 -8.11
C ASN A 54 -9.37 -11.66 -6.84
N ASP A 55 -8.82 -12.72 -6.25
CA ASP A 55 -9.38 -13.44 -5.10
C ASP A 55 -8.81 -12.93 -3.77
N ILE A 56 -8.76 -11.60 -3.59
CA ILE A 56 -8.27 -11.01 -2.35
C ILE A 56 -9.38 -10.49 -1.45
N ASP A 57 -9.42 -11.05 -0.25
CA ASP A 57 -10.16 -10.54 0.89
C ASP A 57 -9.28 -9.65 1.73
N VAL A 58 -9.70 -8.41 1.91
CA VAL A 58 -9.03 -7.48 2.82
C VAL A 58 -10.01 -7.07 3.89
N THR A 59 -9.59 -7.21 5.13
CA THR A 59 -10.37 -6.92 6.33
C THR A 59 -9.61 -5.93 7.18
N PHE A 60 -10.32 -5.00 7.80
CA PHE A 60 -9.77 -4.07 8.76
C PHE A 60 -10.34 -4.38 10.14
N ALA A 61 -9.48 -4.60 11.13
CA ALA A 61 -9.90 -4.93 12.48
C ALA A 61 -8.91 -4.36 13.49
N LYS A 62 -9.43 -3.93 14.65
CA LYS A 62 -8.61 -3.56 15.80
C LYS A 62 -8.40 -4.80 16.66
N ASP A 63 -7.16 -5.25 16.79
CA ASP A 63 -6.81 -6.43 17.57
C ASP A 63 -5.33 -6.39 17.96
N LYS A 64 -4.90 -7.31 18.83
CA LYS A 64 -3.51 -7.45 19.23
C LYS A 64 -2.68 -8.06 18.10
N ILE A 65 -1.43 -7.63 18.00
CA ILE A 65 -0.47 -8.16 17.02
C ILE A 65 -0.25 -9.66 17.31
N GLN A 66 -0.81 -10.52 16.47
CA GLN A 66 -0.69 -11.99 16.57
C GLN A 66 0.68 -12.50 16.07
N ILE A 67 1.75 -11.73 16.27
CA ILE A 67 3.13 -12.08 15.93
C ILE A 67 3.86 -12.46 17.22
N PRO A 68 4.52 -13.64 17.28
CA PRO A 68 5.33 -14.04 18.41
C PRO A 68 6.35 -12.96 18.79
N GLY A 69 6.34 -12.51 20.06
CA GLY A 69 7.21 -11.45 20.57
C GLY A 69 6.58 -10.05 20.62
N LEU A 70 5.49 -9.80 19.87
CA LEU A 70 4.77 -8.52 19.87
C LEU A 70 3.33 -8.62 20.40
N SER A 71 2.85 -9.84 20.68
CA SER A 71 1.50 -10.10 21.21
C SER A 71 1.24 -9.56 22.63
N GLN A 72 2.26 -9.03 23.29
CA GLN A 72 2.15 -8.32 24.58
C GLN A 72 1.86 -6.82 24.41
N GLY A 73 1.82 -6.31 23.17
CA GLY A 73 1.52 -4.92 22.88
C GLY A 73 0.04 -4.55 23.05
N SER A 74 -0.23 -3.25 23.04
CA SER A 74 -1.59 -2.68 22.99
C SER A 74 -2.34 -3.12 21.72
N GLU A 75 -3.67 -3.17 21.80
CA GLU A 75 -4.53 -3.38 20.63
C GLU A 75 -4.28 -2.28 19.61
N CYS A 76 -3.99 -2.68 18.37
CA CYS A 76 -3.70 -1.76 17.28
C CYS A 76 -4.60 -2.07 16.10
N TRP A 77 -4.77 -1.09 15.21
CA TRP A 77 -5.50 -1.35 13.99
C TRP A 77 -4.63 -2.17 13.05
N GLN A 78 -5.18 -3.25 12.52
CA GLN A 78 -4.52 -4.07 11.53
C GLN A 78 -5.40 -4.26 10.29
N VAL A 79 -4.79 -4.05 9.13
CA VAL A 79 -5.37 -4.42 7.84
C VAL A 79 -4.83 -5.80 7.49
N VAL A 80 -5.72 -6.77 7.34
CA VAL A 80 -5.36 -8.14 7.00
C VAL A 80 -5.89 -8.44 5.60
N GLY A 81 -4.98 -8.64 4.65
CA GLY A 81 -5.30 -9.10 3.30
C GLY A 81 -4.97 -10.58 3.16
N LYS A 82 -5.91 -11.40 2.71
CA LYS A 82 -5.77 -12.84 2.47
C LYS A 82 -6.26 -13.17 1.06
N TRP A 83 -5.51 -14.00 0.34
CA TRP A 83 -5.89 -14.48 -0.98
C TRP A 83 -5.31 -15.86 -1.24
N GLN A 84 -5.75 -16.49 -2.33
CA GLN A 84 -5.43 -17.90 -2.62
C GLN A 84 -5.89 -18.83 -1.49
N ASN A 85 -7.15 -18.69 -1.06
CA ASN A 85 -7.72 -19.49 0.04
C ASN A 85 -6.90 -19.42 1.35
N GLY A 86 -6.34 -18.24 1.64
CA GLY A 86 -5.48 -18.02 2.81
C GLY A 86 -4.03 -18.50 2.64
N ALA A 87 -3.65 -19.04 1.48
CA ALA A 87 -2.26 -19.40 1.21
C ALA A 87 -1.32 -18.19 1.20
N ARG A 88 -1.82 -16.98 0.92
CA ARG A 88 -1.04 -15.75 1.06
C ARG A 88 -1.79 -14.77 1.91
N GLN A 89 -1.08 -14.17 2.85
CA GLN A 89 -1.62 -13.12 3.69
C GLN A 89 -0.61 -12.01 3.90
N PHE A 90 -1.10 -10.77 3.99
CA PHE A 90 -0.34 -9.65 4.52
C PHE A 90 -1.13 -8.99 5.64
N ASN A 91 -0.39 -8.47 6.60
CA ASN A 91 -0.92 -7.72 7.72
C ASN A 91 -0.20 -6.38 7.77
N LEU A 92 -0.96 -5.29 7.81
CA LEU A 92 -0.44 -3.94 7.94
C LEU A 92 -0.91 -3.41 9.29
N TYR A 93 0.04 -3.15 10.19
CA TYR A 93 -0.21 -2.73 11.56
C TYR A 93 -0.05 -1.22 11.68
N PHE A 94 -1.00 -0.62 12.38
CA PHE A 94 -1.09 0.80 12.69
C PHE A 94 -1.19 0.95 14.22
N PRO A 95 -0.04 1.05 14.90
CA PRO A 95 0.03 1.27 16.35
C PRO A 95 -0.61 2.60 16.74
N GLU A 96 -0.41 3.62 15.91
CA GLU A 96 -1.08 4.90 16.02
C GLU A 96 -2.23 4.91 14.99
N GLU A 97 -3.41 5.38 15.37
CA GLU A 97 -4.61 5.50 14.52
C GLU A 97 -4.42 6.60 13.45
N ASP A 98 -3.25 6.65 12.82
CA ASP A 98 -2.78 7.68 11.90
C ASP A 98 -1.88 7.05 10.83
N ILE A 99 -2.23 7.29 9.56
CA ILE A 99 -1.43 6.84 8.42
C ILE A 99 -0.06 7.53 8.33
N LYS A 100 0.18 8.67 8.98
CA LYS A 100 1.45 9.42 8.90
C LYS A 100 2.49 8.93 9.90
N LYS A 101 2.06 8.14 10.88
CA LYS A 101 2.88 7.65 11.97
C LYS A 101 3.56 6.32 11.62
N GLN A 102 4.15 5.70 12.63
CA GLN A 102 4.77 4.39 12.49
C GLN A 102 3.77 3.38 11.95
N LYS A 103 4.18 2.66 10.91
CA LYS A 103 3.43 1.57 10.33
C LYS A 103 4.35 0.38 10.20
N ALA A 104 3.79 -0.78 10.40
CA ALA A 104 4.51 -2.01 10.18
C ALA A 104 3.77 -2.88 9.18
N PHE A 105 4.53 -3.61 8.40
CA PHE A 105 4.03 -4.54 7.42
C PHE A 105 4.54 -5.92 7.77
N SER A 106 3.71 -6.92 7.55
CA SER A 106 4.09 -8.31 7.67
C SER A 106 3.42 -9.09 6.56
N CYS A 107 4.09 -10.15 6.12
CA CYS A 107 3.58 -11.04 5.11
C CYS A 107 3.82 -12.49 5.52
N GLY A 108 2.80 -13.33 5.30
CA GLY A 108 2.82 -14.76 5.54
C GLY A 108 2.57 -15.53 4.24
N LYS A 109 3.41 -16.55 3.99
CA LYS A 109 3.23 -17.50 2.88
C LYS A 109 2.68 -18.82 3.41
N ASN A 110 1.93 -19.52 2.57
CA ASN A 110 1.37 -20.85 2.80
C ASN A 110 0.42 -20.95 4.01
N GLY A 111 -0.35 -19.90 4.29
CA GLY A 111 -1.22 -19.84 5.48
C GLY A 111 -0.47 -19.78 6.82
N ALA A 112 0.86 -19.68 6.79
CA ALA A 112 1.65 -19.50 7.99
C ALA A 112 1.39 -18.11 8.58
N LYS A 113 1.27 -18.05 9.91
CA LYS A 113 1.14 -16.77 10.62
C LYS A 113 2.34 -15.87 10.29
N PRO A 114 2.12 -14.58 10.06
CA PRO A 114 3.21 -13.62 9.92
C PRO A 114 4.16 -13.74 11.11
N THR A 115 5.45 -14.02 10.86
CA THR A 115 6.49 -14.06 11.90
C THR A 115 7.47 -12.89 11.80
N THR A 116 7.51 -12.23 10.64
CA THR A 116 8.45 -11.15 10.36
C THR A 116 7.70 -9.83 10.36
N LEU A 117 8.07 -8.92 11.25
CA LEU A 117 7.58 -7.55 11.22
C LEU A 117 8.59 -6.66 10.49
N GLU A 118 8.15 -6.01 9.42
CA GLU A 118 8.95 -5.06 8.64
C GLU A 118 8.43 -3.64 8.83
N SER A 119 9.31 -2.65 8.75
CA SER A 119 8.93 -1.25 8.73
C SER A 119 8.26 -0.88 7.40
N PHE A 120 7.13 -0.16 7.45
CA PHE A 120 6.37 0.23 6.26
C PHE A 120 6.32 1.74 6.08
N MET A 121 6.83 2.23 4.94
CA MET A 121 6.82 3.66 4.57
C MET A 121 7.39 4.58 5.67
N ILE A 122 8.49 4.18 6.32
CA ILE A 122 9.13 4.97 7.38
C ILE A 122 9.89 6.19 6.87
N ASP A 123 10.35 6.14 5.62
CA ASP A 123 11.09 7.24 4.98
C ASP A 123 10.14 8.33 4.45
N GLU A 124 8.84 8.02 4.39
CA GLU A 124 7.90 8.85 3.65
C GLU A 124 7.32 9.98 4.50
N ARG A 125 7.73 11.20 4.15
CA ARG A 125 7.25 12.46 4.75
C ARG A 125 5.76 12.72 4.45
N LYS A 126 5.21 12.13 3.39
CA LYS A 126 3.81 12.25 2.98
C LYS A 126 3.27 10.89 2.58
N VAL A 127 2.12 10.52 3.12
CA VAL A 127 1.55 9.19 2.95
C VAL A 127 0.21 9.33 2.26
N THR A 128 0.19 9.13 0.94
CA THR A 128 -1.03 9.18 0.14
C THR A 128 -1.56 7.77 -0.12
N LEU A 129 -2.86 7.66 -0.45
CA LEU A 129 -3.51 6.40 -0.82
C LEU A 129 -2.74 5.66 -1.92
N ASP A 130 -2.42 6.35 -3.01
CA ASP A 130 -1.74 5.73 -4.15
C ASP A 130 -0.35 5.22 -3.77
N LEU A 131 0.34 5.96 -2.89
CA LEU A 131 1.67 5.60 -2.40
C LEU A 131 1.60 4.37 -1.49
N MET A 132 0.61 4.28 -0.60
CA MET A 132 0.40 3.08 0.24
C MET A 132 0.09 1.85 -0.61
N VAL A 133 -0.77 1.98 -1.61
CA VAL A 133 -1.09 0.89 -2.52
C VAL A 133 0.15 0.49 -3.32
N PHE A 134 0.90 1.46 -3.86
CA PHE A 134 2.12 1.22 -4.60
C PHE A 134 3.19 0.49 -3.77
N TYR A 135 3.46 0.96 -2.54
CA TYR A 135 4.43 0.30 -1.66
C TYR A 135 3.99 -1.10 -1.26
N THR A 136 2.68 -1.30 -1.01
CA THR A 136 2.15 -2.63 -0.73
C THR A 136 2.36 -3.55 -1.92
N LEU A 137 2.00 -3.13 -3.14
CA LEU A 137 2.27 -3.89 -4.36
C LEU A 137 3.76 -4.18 -4.54
N GLN A 138 4.63 -3.20 -4.30
CA GLN A 138 6.07 -3.37 -4.40
C GLN A 138 6.58 -4.44 -3.42
N ARG A 139 6.08 -4.45 -2.19
CA ARG A 139 6.42 -5.47 -1.18
C ARG A 139 5.92 -6.86 -1.60
N LEU A 140 4.69 -6.95 -2.10
CA LEU A 140 4.14 -8.20 -2.62
C LEU A 140 4.93 -8.72 -3.83
N ASN A 141 5.38 -7.82 -4.69
CA ASN A 141 6.24 -8.16 -5.83
C ASN A 141 7.62 -8.65 -5.36
N ALA A 142 8.21 -8.00 -4.34
CA ALA A 142 9.48 -8.43 -3.76
C ALA A 142 9.39 -9.86 -3.18
N GLN A 143 8.23 -10.25 -2.65
CA GLN A 143 7.94 -11.62 -2.20
C GLN A 143 7.70 -12.62 -3.35
N LYS A 144 7.83 -12.19 -4.62
CA LYS A 144 7.50 -12.97 -5.84
C LYS A 144 6.06 -13.48 -5.85
N TRP A 145 5.14 -12.68 -5.33
CA TRP A 145 3.72 -13.04 -5.28
C TRP A 145 2.95 -12.55 -6.50
N LEU A 146 3.44 -11.54 -7.20
CA LEU A 146 2.86 -11.10 -8.46
C LEU A 146 3.37 -12.03 -9.58
N ALA A 147 2.46 -12.53 -10.42
CA ALA A 147 2.70 -13.61 -11.38
C ALA A 147 3.64 -13.23 -12.56
N ARG A 148 4.27 -12.06 -12.50
CA ARG A 148 5.10 -11.49 -13.58
C ARG A 148 6.60 -11.68 -13.36
N ASN A 149 7.00 -12.85 -12.86
CA ASN A 149 8.41 -13.20 -12.71
C ASN A 149 8.68 -14.65 -13.08
#